data_AF-A0AAV7L574-F1
#
_entry.id   AF-A0AAV7L574-F1
#
_cell.length_a   1.000
_cell.length_b   1.000
_cell.length_c   1.000
_cell.angle_alpha   90.00
_cell.angle_beta   90.00
_cell.angle_gamma   90.00
#
_symmetry.space_group_name_H-M   'P 1'
#
loop_
_entity.id
_entity.type
_entity.pdbx_description
1 polymer ?
#
loop_
_entity_poly.entity_id
_entity_poly.type
_entity_poly.pdbx_seq_one_letter_code
_entity_poly.pdbx_strand_id
1 'polypeptide(L)'
;MKDRWRHSLYEGRVAQSLYEGRVAQSLYEGGEAQSLCNGEVAQSLYKGRVAQSLYKGRFLSLISVCPSIDIRNNLTQLSQLENCTVIEGHLQILLVFSTKAEDFRHLRFPKLVMITNYLLLFRVYGLESLKNLFPNLTVIRGTHLFFNYALVIYEMVHLREVGLYSLTKIIRGSVRIEKNDELCYLSTIDWSRILESMEDNFIDSNKDVKECGDVCPGAMKGKSYCPTTMLNDLYLDRCWAQDHCQRSKENRE
;
A
#
# COMPACT_ATOMS: atom_id res chain seq x y z
N MET A 1 -2.11 -39.46 -19.62
CA MET A 1 -2.47 -38.11 -20.10
C MET A 1 -2.26 -37.16 -18.93
N LYS A 2 -1.39 -36.15 -19.09
CA LYS A 2 -1.09 -35.17 -18.05
C LYS A 2 -2.06 -34.00 -18.26
N ASP A 3 -3.08 -33.90 -17.42
CA ASP A 3 -4.00 -32.77 -17.45
C ASP A 3 -3.28 -31.51 -16.94
N ARG A 4 -3.11 -30.56 -17.85
CA ARG A 4 -2.52 -29.24 -17.60
C ARG A 4 -3.67 -28.29 -17.24
N TRP A 5 -4.05 -28.22 -15.97
CA TRP A 5 -5.05 -27.26 -15.49
C TRP A 5 -4.45 -25.85 -15.48
N ARG A 6 -4.96 -24.96 -16.32
CA ARG A 6 -4.51 -23.55 -16.36
C ARG A 6 -5.23 -22.69 -15.34
N HIS A 7 -6.53 -22.90 -15.10
CA HIS A 7 -7.34 -22.19 -14.09
C HIS A 7 -8.39 -23.13 -13.51
N SER A 8 -8.72 -22.97 -12.23
CA SER A 8 -9.79 -23.73 -11.54
C SER A 8 -10.72 -22.72 -10.85
N LEU A 9 -12.03 -22.84 -11.09
CA LEU A 9 -13.07 -22.02 -10.44
C LEU A 9 -14.01 -22.94 -9.67
N TYR A 10 -14.23 -22.63 -8.39
CA TYR A 10 -15.18 -23.34 -7.54
C TYR A 10 -16.17 -22.35 -6.92
N GLU A 11 -17.46 -22.65 -7.08
CA GLU A 11 -18.58 -21.94 -6.44
C GLU A 11 -19.28 -22.87 -5.44
N GLY A 12 -19.34 -22.47 -4.16
CA GLY A 12 -20.11 -23.20 -3.12
C GLY A 12 -19.42 -23.37 -1.77
N ARG A 13 -20.05 -24.11 -0.84
CA ARG A 13 -19.43 -24.55 0.42
C ARG A 13 -18.76 -25.90 0.19
N VAL A 14 -17.44 -25.95 0.32
CA VAL A 14 -16.64 -27.16 0.10
C VAL A 14 -15.99 -27.58 1.41
N ALA A 15 -16.19 -28.83 1.83
CA ALA A 15 -15.58 -29.37 3.04
C ALA A 15 -14.08 -29.65 2.82
N GLN A 16 -13.73 -30.21 1.66
CA GLN A 16 -12.36 -30.51 1.29
C GLN A 16 -12.16 -30.39 -0.24
N SER A 17 -11.12 -29.67 -0.68
CA SER A 17 -10.67 -29.66 -2.07
C SER A 17 -9.25 -30.26 -2.18
N LEU A 18 -9.01 -31.07 -3.22
CA LEU A 18 -7.72 -31.71 -3.47
C LEU A 18 -7.20 -31.35 -4.87
N TYR A 19 -5.98 -30.83 -4.94
CA TYR A 19 -5.29 -30.55 -6.21
C TYR A 19 -3.99 -31.34 -6.30
N GLU A 20 -3.78 -31.97 -7.45
CA GLU A 20 -2.52 -32.62 -7.80
C GLU A 20 -1.91 -31.95 -9.04
N GLY A 21 -0.70 -31.41 -8.93
CA GLY A 21 0.04 -30.81 -10.06
C GLY A 21 0.46 -29.34 -9.89
N ARG A 22 0.86 -28.69 -10.99
CA ARG A 22 1.23 -27.26 -11.00
C ARG A 22 0.00 -26.38 -11.23
N VAL A 23 -0.27 -25.45 -10.32
CA VAL A 23 -1.41 -24.51 -10.43
C VAL A 23 -0.87 -23.08 -10.49
N ALA A 24 -1.15 -22.38 -11.59
CA ALA A 24 -0.72 -20.99 -11.76
C ALA A 24 -1.61 -20.02 -10.96
N GLN A 25 -2.93 -20.23 -10.99
CA GLN A 25 -3.91 -19.42 -10.29
C GLN A 25 -5.13 -20.27 -9.91
N SER A 26 -5.49 -20.27 -8.63
CA SER A 26 -6.76 -20.83 -8.14
C SER A 26 -7.63 -19.72 -7.56
N LEU A 27 -8.92 -19.72 -7.93
CA LEU A 27 -9.92 -18.78 -7.42
C LEU A 27 -11.03 -19.55 -6.73
N TYR A 28 -11.32 -19.18 -5.48
CA TYR A 28 -12.42 -19.73 -4.71
C TYR A 28 -13.41 -18.64 -4.34
N GLU A 29 -14.68 -18.87 -4.66
CA GLU A 29 -15.80 -18.05 -4.19
C GLU A 29 -16.67 -18.91 -3.25
N GLY A 30 -16.52 -18.74 -1.93
CA GLY A 30 -17.23 -19.55 -0.94
C GLY A 30 -16.56 -19.68 0.43
N GLY A 31 -17.15 -20.52 1.29
CA GLY A 31 -16.56 -20.93 2.57
C GLY A 31 -15.94 -22.33 2.47
N GLU A 32 -14.64 -22.45 2.71
CA GLU A 32 -13.90 -23.70 2.59
C GLU A 32 -13.24 -24.08 3.92
N ALA A 33 -13.47 -25.32 4.38
CA ALA A 33 -12.91 -25.79 5.65
C ALA A 33 -11.46 -26.25 5.51
N GLN A 34 -11.13 -27.05 4.48
CA GLN A 34 -9.79 -27.57 4.23
C GLN A 34 -9.43 -27.60 2.74
N SER A 35 -8.34 -26.93 2.36
CA SER A 35 -7.77 -27.04 1.01
C SER A 35 -6.45 -27.83 1.07
N LEU A 36 -6.35 -28.97 0.36
CA LEU A 36 -5.14 -29.78 0.26
C LEU A 36 -4.53 -29.65 -1.15
N CYS A 37 -3.34 -29.08 -1.24
CA CYS A 37 -2.61 -28.95 -2.51
C CYS A 37 -1.33 -29.79 -2.48
N ASN A 38 -1.25 -30.80 -3.34
CA ASN A 38 -0.06 -31.61 -3.58
C ASN A 38 0.61 -31.13 -4.90
N GLY A 39 1.49 -30.13 -4.83
CA GLY A 39 2.17 -29.56 -6.02
C GLY A 39 2.78 -28.17 -5.84
N GLU A 40 3.13 -27.49 -6.94
CA GLU A 40 3.63 -26.09 -6.95
C GLU A 40 2.46 -25.13 -7.26
N VAL A 41 2.18 -24.19 -6.36
CA VAL A 41 1.13 -23.18 -6.52
C VAL A 41 1.75 -21.79 -6.49
N ALA A 42 1.54 -21.00 -7.55
CA ALA A 42 2.08 -19.64 -7.63
C ALA A 42 1.18 -18.61 -6.93
N GLN A 43 -0.14 -18.74 -7.06
CA GLN A 43 -1.11 -17.81 -6.49
C GLN A 43 -2.45 -18.50 -6.18
N SER A 44 -2.93 -18.37 -4.94
CA SER A 44 -4.29 -18.74 -4.55
C SER A 44 -5.02 -17.48 -4.10
N LEU A 45 -6.17 -17.17 -4.70
CA LEU A 45 -7.03 -16.04 -4.35
C LEU A 45 -8.32 -16.58 -3.72
N TYR A 46 -8.54 -16.28 -2.45
CA TYR A 46 -9.74 -16.71 -1.73
C TYR A 46 -10.66 -15.52 -1.51
N LYS A 47 -11.91 -15.65 -1.93
CA LYS A 47 -12.98 -14.69 -1.65
C LYS A 47 -13.92 -15.33 -0.62
N GLY A 48 -13.50 -15.31 0.66
CA GLY A 48 -14.21 -15.93 1.78
C GLY A 48 -13.37 -16.16 3.05
N ARG A 49 -13.91 -16.90 4.05
CA ARG A 49 -13.16 -17.38 5.24
C ARG A 49 -12.59 -18.77 4.95
N VAL A 50 -11.29 -18.95 5.15
CA VAL A 50 -10.59 -20.25 5.06
C VAL A 50 -10.15 -20.64 6.46
N ALA A 51 -10.49 -21.85 6.91
CA ALA A 51 -10.12 -22.34 8.24
C ALA A 51 -8.69 -22.94 8.27
N GLN A 52 -8.32 -23.72 7.26
CA GLN A 52 -7.00 -24.35 7.18
C GLN A 52 -6.58 -24.65 5.74
N SER A 53 -5.39 -24.20 5.33
CA SER A 53 -4.77 -24.62 4.07
C SER A 53 -3.53 -25.46 4.37
N LEU A 54 -3.46 -26.66 3.81
CA LEU A 54 -2.34 -27.57 4.01
C LEU A 54 -1.66 -27.83 2.66
N TYR A 55 -0.47 -27.27 2.48
CA TYR A 55 0.32 -27.39 1.26
C TYR A 55 1.38 -28.48 1.43
N LYS A 56 1.39 -29.47 0.54
CA LYS A 56 2.46 -30.47 0.43
C LYS A 56 3.29 -30.12 -0.82
N GLY A 57 4.14 -29.10 -0.72
CA GLY A 57 4.97 -28.56 -1.81
C GLY A 57 5.58 -27.18 -1.50
N ARG A 58 6.25 -26.54 -2.50
CA ARG A 58 6.78 -25.16 -2.37
C ARG A 58 5.65 -24.16 -2.62
N PHE A 59 5.21 -23.49 -1.57
CA PHE A 59 4.12 -22.52 -1.59
C PHE A 59 4.65 -21.08 -1.55
N LEU A 60 4.36 -20.26 -2.56
CA LEU A 60 5.06 -18.99 -2.80
C LEU A 60 4.47 -17.76 -2.07
N SER A 61 3.19 -17.74 -1.68
CA SER A 61 2.60 -16.87 -0.64
C SER A 61 1.07 -17.03 -0.58
N LEU A 62 0.47 -17.00 0.62
CA LEU A 62 -0.98 -16.96 0.81
C LEU A 62 -1.37 -15.48 0.68
N ILE A 63 -1.98 -15.09 -0.44
CA ILE A 63 -2.54 -13.74 -0.60
C ILE A 63 -3.83 -13.69 0.22
N SER A 64 -3.79 -12.95 1.32
CA SER A 64 -4.99 -12.65 2.09
C SER A 64 -5.67 -11.41 1.50
N VAL A 65 -6.93 -11.57 1.12
CA VAL A 65 -7.79 -10.48 0.65
C VAL A 65 -8.70 -10.06 1.79
N CYS A 66 -8.74 -8.76 2.05
CA CYS A 66 -9.59 -8.16 3.06
C CYS A 66 -10.61 -7.23 2.40
N PRO A 67 -11.84 -7.12 2.94
CA PRO A 67 -12.82 -6.15 2.45
C PRO A 67 -12.37 -4.71 2.76
N SER A 68 -13.20 -3.72 2.43
CA SER A 68 -13.00 -2.34 2.90
C SER A 68 -12.82 -2.29 4.42
N ILE A 69 -11.84 -1.50 4.86
CA ILE A 69 -11.50 -1.33 6.28
C ILE A 69 -11.66 0.16 6.62
N ASP A 70 -12.48 0.43 7.62
CA ASP A 70 -12.69 1.76 8.21
C ASP A 70 -12.29 1.71 9.69
N ILE A 71 -11.21 2.40 10.03
CA ILE A 71 -10.61 2.45 11.37
C ILE A 71 -10.87 3.81 11.98
N ARG A 72 -11.58 3.82 13.12
CA ARG A 72 -11.93 5.05 13.83
C ARG A 72 -11.73 4.97 15.32
N ASN A 73 -11.39 6.10 15.94
CA ASN A 73 -11.31 6.32 17.39
C ASN A 73 -10.22 5.51 18.12
N ASN A 74 -10.11 4.21 17.87
CA ASN A 74 -9.27 3.29 18.60
C ASN A 74 -8.25 2.60 17.69
N LEU A 75 -6.98 2.71 18.08
CA LEU A 75 -5.84 2.16 17.37
C LEU A 75 -5.83 0.62 17.30
N THR A 76 -6.48 -0.08 18.23
CA THR A 76 -6.56 -1.55 18.23
C THR A 76 -7.23 -2.11 16.97
N GLN A 77 -8.07 -1.31 16.30
CA GLN A 77 -8.72 -1.71 15.04
C GLN A 77 -7.73 -1.88 13.88
N LEU A 78 -6.51 -1.35 13.98
CA LEU A 78 -5.45 -1.60 13.00
C LEU A 78 -5.05 -3.09 12.92
N SER A 79 -5.34 -3.89 13.96
CA SER A 79 -5.12 -5.35 13.92
C SER A 79 -5.83 -6.06 12.75
N GLN A 80 -6.89 -5.45 12.20
CA GLN A 80 -7.57 -5.93 10.99
C GLN A 80 -6.62 -6.04 9.79
N LEU A 81 -5.52 -5.29 9.77
CA LEU A 81 -4.55 -5.25 8.67
C LEU A 81 -3.43 -6.29 8.79
N GLU A 82 -3.29 -7.00 9.93
CA GLU A 82 -2.11 -7.84 10.23
C GLU A 82 -1.81 -8.91 9.19
N ASN A 83 -2.85 -9.47 8.58
CA ASN A 83 -2.71 -10.52 7.57
C ASN A 83 -3.05 -10.06 6.16
N CYS A 84 -3.62 -8.86 5.99
CA CYS A 84 -4.11 -8.37 4.70
C CYS A 84 -2.97 -8.11 3.72
N THR A 85 -3.03 -8.77 2.57
CA THR A 85 -2.13 -8.52 1.44
C THR A 85 -2.76 -7.57 0.42
N VAL A 86 -4.05 -7.74 0.18
CA VAL A 86 -4.85 -6.90 -0.71
C VAL A 86 -6.10 -6.44 0.03
N ILE A 87 -6.40 -5.15 -0.03
CA ILE A 87 -7.71 -4.62 0.39
C ILE A 87 -8.57 -4.49 -0.87
N GLU A 88 -9.54 -5.38 -1.01
CA GLU A 88 -10.61 -5.30 -2.01
C GLU A 88 -11.69 -4.31 -1.51
N GLY A 89 -11.35 -3.04 -1.59
CA GLY A 89 -12.11 -1.97 -0.97
C GLY A 89 -11.29 -0.72 -0.79
N HIS A 90 -11.75 0.15 0.10
CA HIS A 90 -11.00 1.31 0.58
C HIS A 90 -10.35 1.02 1.93
N LEU A 91 -9.29 1.76 2.23
CA LEU A 91 -8.73 1.86 3.58
C LEU A 91 -8.95 3.28 4.08
N GLN A 92 -9.69 3.41 5.17
CA GLN A 92 -9.90 4.67 5.87
C GLN A 92 -9.33 4.56 7.28
N ILE A 93 -8.52 5.54 7.68
CA ILE A 93 -8.06 5.67 9.07
C ILE A 93 -8.34 7.11 9.48
N LEU A 94 -9.34 7.30 10.33
CA LEU A 94 -9.81 8.63 10.67
C LEU A 94 -10.19 8.82 12.14
N LEU A 95 -10.12 10.06 12.60
CA LEU A 95 -10.61 10.47 13.93
C LEU A 95 -9.98 9.66 15.07
N VAL A 96 -8.65 9.52 15.06
CA VAL A 96 -7.90 8.84 16.12
C VAL A 96 -7.14 9.90 16.91
N PHE A 97 -7.78 10.41 17.97
CA PHE A 97 -7.31 11.59 18.71
C PHE A 97 -6.45 11.27 19.94
N SER A 98 -6.66 10.09 20.53
CA SER A 98 -6.06 9.71 21.82
C SER A 98 -4.74 8.95 21.70
N THR A 99 -4.03 9.12 20.58
CA THR A 99 -2.78 8.41 20.28
C THR A 99 -1.58 9.34 20.26
N LYS A 100 -0.41 8.79 20.58
CA LYS A 100 0.89 9.46 20.58
C LYS A 100 1.86 8.73 19.65
N ALA A 101 3.03 9.33 19.41
CA ALA A 101 4.03 8.75 18.51
C ALA A 101 4.50 7.34 18.95
N GLU A 102 4.56 7.10 20.26
CA GLU A 102 4.95 5.82 20.85
C GLU A 102 4.00 4.68 20.44
N ASP A 103 2.72 4.97 20.29
CA ASP A 103 1.70 3.97 19.94
C ASP A 103 1.90 3.41 18.52
N PHE A 104 2.51 4.18 17.62
CA PHE A 104 2.82 3.76 16.24
C PHE A 104 4.21 3.15 16.08
N ARG A 105 5.09 3.27 17.08
CA ARG A 105 6.51 2.90 16.97
C ARG A 105 6.71 1.45 16.53
N HIS A 106 5.85 0.54 17.00
CA HIS A 106 5.92 -0.89 16.75
C HIS A 106 4.85 -1.43 15.77
N LEU A 107 3.95 -0.56 15.28
CA LEU A 107 2.92 -0.96 14.33
C LEU A 107 3.49 -1.02 12.91
N ARG A 108 3.34 -2.16 12.26
CA ARG A 108 3.85 -2.45 10.91
C ARG A 108 2.87 -3.39 10.21
N PHE A 109 2.46 -3.05 8.98
CA PHE A 109 1.62 -3.90 8.13
C PHE A 109 2.34 -4.22 6.81
N PRO A 110 3.48 -4.95 6.86
CA PRO A 110 4.32 -5.18 5.68
C PRO A 110 3.69 -6.11 4.65
N LYS A 111 2.61 -6.83 5.00
CA LYS A 111 1.91 -7.68 4.03
C LYS A 111 1.07 -6.86 3.06
N LEU A 112 0.62 -5.66 3.42
CA LEU A 112 -0.25 -4.86 2.58
C LEU A 112 0.51 -4.35 1.35
N VAL A 113 0.10 -4.82 0.17
CA VAL A 113 0.72 -4.47 -1.12
C VAL A 113 -0.22 -3.65 -2.01
N MET A 114 -1.54 -3.85 -1.89
CA MET A 114 -2.51 -3.22 -2.80
C MET A 114 -3.80 -2.81 -2.12
N ILE A 115 -4.33 -1.66 -2.53
CA ILE A 115 -5.68 -1.20 -2.23
C ILE A 115 -6.42 -1.03 -3.57
N THR A 116 -7.61 -1.61 -3.71
CA THR A 116 -8.33 -1.52 -4.99
C THR A 116 -9.04 -0.17 -5.17
N ASN A 117 -9.62 0.40 -4.12
CA ASN A 117 -10.26 1.72 -4.18
C ASN A 117 -9.26 2.83 -3.85
N TYR A 118 -9.40 3.45 -2.68
CA TYR A 118 -8.62 4.60 -2.24
C TYR A 118 -8.09 4.42 -0.80
N LEU A 119 -7.06 5.19 -0.46
CA LEU A 119 -6.54 5.36 0.90
C LEU A 119 -6.91 6.76 1.40
N LEU A 120 -7.54 6.84 2.58
CA LEU A 120 -7.88 8.10 3.24
C LEU A 120 -7.36 8.11 4.66
N LEU A 121 -6.60 9.16 4.99
CA LEU A 121 -6.11 9.46 6.33
C LEU A 121 -6.66 10.83 6.76
N PHE A 122 -7.32 10.87 7.91
CA PHE A 122 -7.91 12.11 8.43
C PHE A 122 -7.82 12.22 9.95
N ARG A 123 -7.10 13.22 10.47
CA ARG A 123 -6.98 13.47 11.93
C ARG A 123 -6.57 12.22 12.73
N VAL A 124 -5.41 11.65 12.38
CA VAL A 124 -4.78 10.56 13.15
C VAL A 124 -3.59 11.14 13.91
N TYR A 125 -3.75 11.33 15.22
CA TYR A 125 -2.80 12.05 16.05
C TYR A 125 -1.62 11.14 16.41
N GLY A 126 -0.41 11.68 16.31
CA GLY A 126 0.82 10.98 16.70
C GLY A 126 1.43 10.12 15.58
N LEU A 127 0.75 9.95 14.45
CA LEU A 127 1.32 9.28 13.29
C LEU A 127 2.26 10.22 12.53
N GLU A 128 3.57 9.96 12.60
CA GLU A 128 4.59 10.83 11.98
C GLU A 128 4.99 10.44 10.55
N SER A 129 4.85 9.16 10.17
CA SER A 129 5.25 8.64 8.85
C SER A 129 4.54 7.32 8.52
N LEU A 130 4.18 7.11 7.25
CA LEU A 130 3.63 5.83 6.79
C LEU A 130 4.70 4.82 6.39
N LYS A 131 5.99 5.19 6.33
CA LYS A 131 7.08 4.30 5.86
C LYS A 131 7.13 2.97 6.58
N ASN A 132 6.80 3.05 7.86
CA ASN A 132 6.79 1.95 8.78
C ASN A 132 5.44 1.24 8.75
N LEU A 133 4.35 1.99 8.68
CA LEU A 133 3.01 1.44 8.74
C LEU A 133 2.69 0.59 7.50
N PHE A 134 3.01 1.10 6.30
CA PHE A 134 2.73 0.46 5.00
C PHE A 134 3.97 0.38 4.10
N PRO A 135 5.02 -0.35 4.51
CA PRO A 135 6.31 -0.32 3.80
C PRO A 135 6.24 -0.90 2.38
N ASN A 136 5.29 -1.81 2.13
CA ASN A 136 5.17 -2.55 0.86
C ASN A 136 3.94 -2.15 0.03
N LEU A 137 3.17 -1.13 0.43
CA LEU A 137 2.04 -0.66 -0.35
C LEU A 137 2.55 -0.13 -1.70
N THR A 138 2.25 -0.86 -2.76
CA THR A 138 2.86 -0.67 -4.08
C THR A 138 1.89 -0.07 -5.08
N VAL A 139 0.60 -0.41 -4.97
CA VAL A 139 -0.43 -0.01 -5.94
C VAL A 139 -1.73 0.41 -5.25
N ILE A 140 -2.28 1.54 -5.69
CA ILE A 140 -3.68 1.93 -5.43
C ILE A 140 -4.41 1.93 -6.78
N ARG A 141 -5.45 1.10 -6.95
CA ARG A 141 -6.09 0.96 -8.27
C ARG A 141 -7.10 2.07 -8.58
N GLY A 142 -7.76 2.67 -7.59
CA GLY A 142 -8.77 3.70 -7.82
C GLY A 142 -10.02 3.20 -8.56
N THR A 143 -10.45 1.95 -8.32
CA THR A 143 -11.70 1.43 -8.90
C THR A 143 -12.91 2.23 -8.44
N HIS A 144 -12.93 2.64 -7.17
CA HIS A 144 -13.78 3.70 -6.63
C HIS A 144 -12.91 4.77 -5.97
N LEU A 145 -13.40 6.01 -5.96
CA LEU A 145 -12.67 7.20 -5.54
C LEU A 145 -13.41 7.94 -4.43
N PHE A 146 -12.68 8.72 -3.63
CA PHE A 146 -13.25 9.67 -2.69
C PHE A 146 -13.23 11.07 -3.33
N PHE A 147 -14.37 11.55 -3.84
CA PHE A 147 -14.47 12.83 -4.57
C PHE A 147 -13.39 13.00 -5.66
N ASN A 148 -13.15 11.96 -6.45
CA ASN A 148 -12.10 11.84 -7.51
C ASN A 148 -10.67 11.52 -7.03
N TYR A 149 -10.44 11.43 -5.73
CA TYR A 149 -9.11 11.13 -5.19
C TYR A 149 -8.95 9.65 -4.84
N ALA A 150 -7.77 9.10 -5.16
CA ALA A 150 -7.35 7.75 -4.79
C ALA A 150 -6.46 7.72 -3.55
N LEU A 151 -5.81 8.85 -3.23
CA LEU A 151 -5.04 9.05 -2.02
C LEU A 151 -5.45 10.39 -1.40
N VAL A 152 -5.88 10.35 -0.14
CA VAL A 152 -6.28 11.54 0.63
C VAL A 152 -5.52 11.55 1.95
N ILE A 153 -4.75 12.61 2.18
CA ILE A 153 -4.04 12.88 3.44
C ILE A 153 -4.46 14.28 3.89
N TYR A 154 -5.38 14.34 4.86
CA TYR A 154 -6.04 15.57 5.24
C TYR A 154 -5.98 15.80 6.75
N GLU A 155 -5.58 17.00 7.20
CA GLU A 155 -5.51 17.35 8.63
C GLU A 155 -4.73 16.34 9.49
N MET A 156 -3.61 15.83 8.97
CA MET A 156 -2.69 14.93 9.68
C MET A 156 -1.65 15.75 10.44
N VAL A 157 -2.07 16.33 11.57
CA VAL A 157 -1.34 17.35 12.35
C VAL A 157 0.11 17.00 12.68
N HIS A 158 0.44 15.72 12.92
CA HIS A 158 1.79 15.29 13.31
C HIS A 158 2.56 14.58 12.18
N LEU A 159 1.99 14.44 10.98
CA LEU A 159 2.62 13.73 9.87
C LEU A 159 3.75 14.58 9.27
N ARG A 160 4.97 14.04 9.26
CA ARG A 160 6.18 14.75 8.79
C ARG A 160 6.62 14.36 7.39
N GLU A 161 6.27 13.15 6.96
CA GLU A 161 6.57 12.64 5.64
C GLU A 161 5.48 11.63 5.24
N VAL A 162 5.15 11.55 3.94
CA VAL A 162 4.21 10.54 3.44
C VAL A 162 4.82 9.14 3.59
N GLY A 163 6.09 8.97 3.23
CA GLY A 163 6.85 7.75 3.49
C GLY A 163 6.41 6.49 2.73
N LEU A 164 5.50 6.57 1.76
CA LEU A 164 5.05 5.40 0.97
C LEU A 164 6.07 5.00 -0.11
N TYR A 165 7.27 4.62 0.30
CA TYR A 165 8.41 4.47 -0.61
C TYR A 165 8.30 3.32 -1.63
N SER A 166 7.42 2.35 -1.38
CA SER A 166 7.12 1.28 -2.34
C SER A 166 6.00 1.64 -3.32
N LEU A 167 5.30 2.75 -3.14
CA LEU A 167 4.20 3.16 -4.00
C LEU A 167 4.74 3.53 -5.38
N THR A 168 4.40 2.71 -6.38
CA THR A 168 4.88 2.88 -7.76
C THR A 168 3.77 3.25 -8.73
N LYS A 169 2.50 2.97 -8.39
CA LYS A 169 1.39 3.28 -9.29
C LYS A 169 0.09 3.62 -8.55
N ILE A 170 -0.51 4.74 -8.93
CA ILE A 170 -1.93 5.03 -8.73
C ILE A 170 -2.57 4.94 -10.12
N ILE A 171 -3.45 3.96 -10.34
CA ILE A 171 -3.96 3.67 -11.68
C ILE A 171 -5.03 4.67 -12.11
N ARG A 172 -5.94 5.05 -11.20
CA ARG A 172 -7.02 5.99 -11.47
C ARG A 172 -7.25 6.89 -10.27
N GLY A 173 -7.61 8.14 -10.55
CA GLY A 173 -7.87 9.17 -9.54
C GLY A 173 -6.63 9.94 -9.14
N SER A 174 -6.86 11.05 -8.47
CA SER A 174 -5.83 12.04 -8.14
C SER A 174 -5.38 11.93 -6.70
N VAL A 175 -4.38 12.74 -6.32
CA VAL A 175 -3.86 12.83 -4.95
C VAL A 175 -4.35 14.14 -4.32
N ARG A 176 -4.90 14.06 -3.10
CA ARG A 176 -5.21 15.21 -2.26
C ARG A 176 -4.40 15.16 -0.97
N ILE A 177 -3.51 16.13 -0.79
CA ILE A 177 -2.70 16.28 0.43
C ILE A 177 -2.87 17.71 0.91
N GLU A 178 -3.63 17.90 1.98
CA GLU A 178 -4.05 19.23 2.41
C GLU A 178 -4.11 19.40 3.92
N LYS A 179 -3.72 20.57 4.42
CA LYS A 179 -3.76 20.96 5.85
C LYS A 179 -2.93 20.05 6.75
N ASN A 180 -1.71 19.72 6.32
CA ASN A 180 -0.77 18.94 7.11
C ASN A 180 0.41 19.83 7.52
N ASP A 181 0.28 20.50 8.67
CA ASP A 181 1.16 21.60 9.09
C ASP A 181 2.62 21.18 9.33
N GLU A 182 2.88 19.90 9.59
CA GLU A 182 4.23 19.36 9.79
C GLU A 182 4.81 18.61 8.59
N LEU A 183 4.06 18.50 7.48
CA LEU A 183 4.38 17.59 6.38
C LEU A 183 5.41 18.17 5.39
N CYS A 184 6.57 17.54 5.32
CA CYS A 184 7.67 17.80 4.40
C CYS A 184 7.84 16.67 3.36
N TYR A 185 8.93 16.70 2.57
CA TYR A 185 9.24 15.75 1.48
C TYR A 185 8.22 15.73 0.31
N LEU A 186 7.31 16.69 0.22
CA LEU A 186 6.36 16.76 -0.89
C LEU A 186 7.02 17.18 -2.20
N SER A 187 8.02 18.06 -2.12
CA SER A 187 8.77 18.58 -3.29
C SER A 187 9.76 17.56 -3.88
N THR A 188 10.19 16.59 -3.06
CA THR A 188 11.13 15.53 -3.44
C THR A 188 10.44 14.33 -4.09
N ILE A 189 9.10 14.29 -4.14
CA ILE A 189 8.34 13.22 -4.79
C ILE A 189 7.94 13.67 -6.20
N ASP A 190 8.34 12.89 -7.20
CA ASP A 190 7.89 13.07 -8.58
C ASP A 190 6.58 12.30 -8.81
N TRP A 191 5.44 12.99 -8.70
CA TRP A 191 4.12 12.41 -8.87
C TRP A 191 3.84 11.91 -10.29
N SER A 192 4.53 12.43 -11.31
CA SER A 192 4.40 12.00 -12.71
C SER A 192 4.88 10.56 -12.94
N ARG A 193 5.68 10.05 -11.99
CA ARG A 193 6.14 8.66 -11.99
C ARG A 193 5.10 7.70 -11.40
N ILE A 194 4.14 8.21 -10.63
CA ILE A 194 3.15 7.42 -9.88
C ILE A 194 1.78 7.46 -10.58
N LEU A 195 1.41 8.63 -11.12
CA LEU A 195 0.12 8.92 -11.75
C LEU A 195 0.28 9.04 -13.27
N GLU A 196 -0.81 8.82 -14.01
CA GLU A 196 -0.86 9.08 -15.46
C GLU A 196 -1.11 10.56 -15.77
N SER A 197 -1.92 11.26 -14.96
CA SER A 197 -2.12 12.71 -15.01
C SER A 197 -2.00 13.32 -13.61
N MET A 198 -1.41 14.52 -13.55
CA MET A 198 -1.26 15.30 -12.32
C MET A 198 -2.16 16.54 -12.27
N GLU A 199 -2.94 16.80 -13.32
CA GLU A 199 -3.72 18.04 -13.49
C GLU A 199 -4.69 18.29 -12.33
N ASP A 200 -5.29 17.21 -11.83
CA ASP A 200 -6.30 17.23 -10.77
C ASP A 200 -5.72 16.96 -9.37
N ASN A 201 -4.38 16.96 -9.21
CA ASN A 201 -3.77 16.83 -7.89
C ASN A 201 -4.00 18.11 -7.08
N PHE A 202 -4.38 17.94 -5.81
CA PHE A 202 -4.58 19.05 -4.88
C PHE A 202 -3.63 18.93 -3.70
N ILE A 203 -2.49 19.62 -3.77
CA ILE A 203 -1.46 19.63 -2.72
C ILE A 203 -1.29 21.07 -2.24
N ASP A 204 -1.95 21.42 -1.14
CA ASP A 204 -2.02 22.81 -0.67
C ASP A 204 -2.11 22.88 0.86
N SER A 205 -1.76 24.04 1.44
CA SER A 205 -1.87 24.28 2.89
C SER A 205 -1.11 23.23 3.72
N ASN A 206 0.07 22.81 3.26
CA ASN A 206 1.01 21.98 4.02
C ASN A 206 2.19 22.84 4.50
N LYS A 207 3.15 22.28 5.22
CA LYS A 207 4.36 23.00 5.64
C LYS A 207 5.06 23.67 4.45
N ASP A 208 5.51 24.92 4.62
CA ASP A 208 6.23 25.63 3.57
C ASP A 208 7.53 24.87 3.25
N VAL A 209 7.76 24.60 1.96
CA VAL A 209 8.96 23.90 1.46
C VAL A 209 10.24 24.62 1.89
N LYS A 210 10.22 25.94 2.09
CA LYS A 210 11.37 26.71 2.57
C LYS A 210 11.72 26.44 4.03
N GLU A 211 10.74 26.00 4.82
CA GLU A 211 10.93 25.59 6.21
C GLU A 211 11.30 24.10 6.33
N CYS A 212 11.13 23.34 5.24
CA CYS A 212 11.55 21.95 5.16
C CYS A 212 13.06 21.83 4.89
N GLY A 213 13.76 21.08 5.75
CA GLY A 213 15.15 20.67 5.54
C GLY A 213 15.23 19.35 4.77
N ASP A 214 14.52 19.23 3.64
CA ASP A 214 14.42 17.99 2.87
C ASP A 214 15.80 17.57 2.35
N VAL A 215 16.29 16.41 2.80
CA VAL A 215 17.61 15.89 2.43
C VAL A 215 17.48 14.44 2.00
N CYS A 216 17.72 14.16 0.73
CA CYS A 216 17.64 12.80 0.22
C CYS A 216 18.85 11.94 0.65
N PRO A 217 18.67 10.60 0.69
CA PRO A 217 19.74 9.67 1.06
C PRO A 217 21.05 9.92 0.33
N GLY A 218 22.15 9.96 1.08
CA GLY A 218 23.51 10.14 0.55
C GLY A 218 23.93 11.60 0.31
N ALA A 219 23.00 12.56 0.24
CA ALA A 219 23.33 13.96 -0.06
C ALA A 219 24.31 14.58 0.95
N MET A 220 24.14 14.31 2.25
CA MET A 220 25.08 14.78 3.30
C MET A 220 26.52 14.25 3.16
N LYS A 221 26.71 13.14 2.44
CA LYS A 221 28.03 12.53 2.20
C LYS A 221 28.63 12.99 0.85
N GLY A 222 28.02 13.98 0.20
CA GLY A 222 28.49 14.61 -1.03
C GLY A 222 27.47 14.52 -2.16
N LYS A 223 27.08 13.30 -2.55
CA LYS A 223 26.14 13.09 -3.66
C LYS A 223 25.06 12.10 -3.26
N SER A 224 23.80 12.46 -3.50
CA SER A 224 22.70 11.52 -3.35
C SER A 224 22.83 10.38 -4.36
N TYR A 225 22.49 9.17 -3.92
CA TYR A 225 22.36 8.02 -4.82
C TYR A 225 20.91 7.83 -5.29
N CYS A 226 20.01 8.77 -4.95
CA CYS A 226 18.64 8.72 -5.43
C CYS A 226 18.54 9.09 -6.91
N PRO A 227 17.53 8.55 -7.62
CA PRO A 227 17.25 9.00 -8.98
C PRO A 227 16.89 10.49 -8.98
N THR A 228 17.33 11.21 -10.00
CA THR A 228 16.96 12.60 -10.23
C THR A 228 15.89 12.72 -11.31
N THR A 229 15.07 13.77 -11.26
CA THR A 229 14.27 14.20 -12.43
C THR A 229 14.34 15.71 -12.62
N MET A 230 14.10 16.13 -13.86
CA MET A 230 14.07 17.54 -14.24
C MET A 230 12.76 18.17 -13.79
N LEU A 231 12.88 19.30 -13.08
CA LEU A 231 11.76 20.18 -12.76
C LEU A 231 12.25 21.62 -12.91
N ASN A 232 11.65 22.38 -13.83
CA ASN A 232 12.03 23.77 -14.13
C ASN A 232 13.55 23.93 -14.36
N ASP A 233 14.11 23.11 -15.25
CA ASP A 233 15.54 23.08 -15.62
C ASP A 233 16.53 22.71 -14.51
N LEU A 234 16.03 22.26 -13.35
CA LEU A 234 16.84 21.77 -12.24
C LEU A 234 16.70 20.24 -12.09
N TYR A 235 17.83 19.56 -11.94
CA TYR A 235 17.86 18.15 -11.54
C TYR A 235 17.67 18.04 -10.03
N LEU A 236 16.54 17.50 -9.61
CA LEU A 236 16.21 17.31 -8.19
C LEU A 236 16.29 15.83 -7.83
N ASP A 237 16.96 15.52 -6.72
CA ASP A 237 16.96 14.19 -6.12
C ASP A 237 15.55 13.81 -5.68
N ARG A 238 15.15 12.56 -5.96
CA ARG A 238 13.81 12.07 -5.65
C ARG A 238 13.81 11.09 -4.49
N CYS A 239 13.14 11.46 -3.41
CA CYS A 239 13.04 10.66 -2.20
C CYS A 239 11.70 10.83 -1.50
N TRP A 240 11.31 9.81 -0.74
CA TRP A 240 10.10 9.79 0.10
C TRP A 240 10.38 10.22 1.54
N ALA A 241 11.64 10.13 1.94
CA ALA A 241 12.16 10.37 3.29
C ALA A 241 13.69 10.47 3.23
N GLN A 242 14.32 10.87 4.34
CA GLN A 242 15.79 10.96 4.47
C GLN A 242 16.53 9.63 4.21
N ASP A 243 15.84 8.51 4.39
CA ASP A 243 16.36 7.15 4.32
C ASP A 243 15.82 6.33 3.13
N HIS A 244 14.91 6.89 2.30
CA HIS A 244 14.30 6.16 1.18
C HIS A 244 14.19 6.99 -0.10
N CYS A 245 14.87 6.56 -1.15
CA CYS A 245 14.73 7.13 -2.50
C CYS A 245 13.38 6.77 -3.13
N GLN A 246 12.91 7.60 -4.07
CA GLN A 246 11.80 7.25 -4.95
C GLN A 246 12.31 6.33 -6.06
N ARG A 247 11.66 5.18 -6.24
CA ARG A 247 12.05 4.21 -7.28
C ARG A 247 11.81 4.79 -8.69
N SER A 248 12.75 4.57 -9.61
CA SER A 248 12.59 4.88 -11.03
C SER A 248 11.71 3.83 -11.73
N LYS A 249 11.07 4.20 -12.84
CA LYS A 249 10.33 3.26 -13.70
C LYS A 249 11.26 2.23 -14.38
N GLU A 250 12.56 2.48 -14.43
CA GLU A 250 13.54 1.73 -15.25
C GLU A 250 14.15 0.49 -14.58
N ASN A 251 13.96 0.25 -13.28
CA ASN A 251 14.55 -0.93 -12.61
C ASN A 251 13.65 -2.18 -12.72
N ARG A 252 13.36 -2.61 -13.95
CA ARG A 252 12.92 -3.98 -14.26
C ARG A 252 13.70 -4.50 -15.47
N GLU A 253 14.91 -4.95 -15.19
CA GLU A 253 15.61 -5.97 -15.99
C GLU A 253 15.68 -7.26 -15.16
#